data_AF-A0A955T3A2-F1
#
_entry.id   AF-A0A955T3A2-F1
#
_cell.length_a   1.000
_cell.length_b   1.000
_cell.length_c   1.000
_cell.angle_alpha   90.00
_cell.angle_beta   90.00
_cell.angle_gamma   90.00
#
_symmetry.space_group_name_H-M   'P 1'
#
loop_
_entity.id
_entity.type
_entity.pdbx_description
1 polymer ?
#
loop_
_entity_poly.entity_id
_entity_poly.type
_entity_poly.pdbx_seq_one_letter_code
_entity_poly.pdbx_strand_id
1 'polypeptide(L)'
;QHLPEPKGEVAGLDQKTLLERQQAWGYSLEDLRFLMAPMAKDGKEAIGSMGNDTPLAVLSDRAPLLYNYFKQLFAQVTNPPLDAIREKLVTSLETTVGSEGNLFAETPEQCRLLNLPQPVLTNRQMQQIKELDQPGLKSHTISILCDPSEGADGMDNRLKEIFTEADQAIEEGATLLILSDRGLGRNRMAIPALLATSGLHQHLVREEKRTQVGIVLESGEPRECHHYCVLAAYGACAVNPYLAFETLEQMILDGMLPGIDIEKASKNYIKAVGLGILKVMSKMGISTLQSYRGAQILEAIGLNKAFIDRYFTDTASRIEGIGLPEVFEETLKRHRYAFPEHDVKEYRPLISGGQYQWRRDGEYHMHNPLAIAKLQEAVKYNRRNVWNEFTDLANNYEKKLATLRGLLGFKKTREPIPLSEVEPIEAIFKR
;
A
#
# COMPACT_ATOMS: atom_id res chain seq x y z
N GLN A 1 12.87 -19.67 -21.48
CA GLN A 1 13.17 -20.97 -20.84
C GLN A 1 12.71 -20.89 -19.39
N HIS A 2 12.30 -22.01 -18.78
CA HIS A 2 12.04 -22.02 -17.34
C HIS A 2 13.35 -21.80 -16.59
N LEU A 3 13.33 -20.94 -15.57
CA LEU A 3 14.49 -20.72 -14.72
C LEU A 3 14.90 -22.05 -14.05
N PRO A 4 16.21 -22.27 -13.81
CA PRO A 4 16.65 -23.45 -13.11
C PRO A 4 16.03 -23.51 -11.71
N GLU A 5 15.94 -24.72 -11.19
CA GLU A 5 15.46 -24.98 -9.85
C GLU A 5 16.39 -24.29 -8.83
N PRO A 6 15.86 -23.62 -7.78
CA PRO A 6 16.69 -22.91 -6.83
C PRO A 6 17.60 -23.90 -6.08
N LYS A 7 18.88 -23.60 -6.00
CA LYS A 7 19.89 -24.39 -5.27
C LYS A 7 19.87 -24.09 -3.78
N GLY A 8 19.55 -22.85 -3.41
CA GLY A 8 19.42 -22.40 -2.03
C GLY A 8 18.08 -22.81 -1.40
N GLU A 9 18.03 -22.72 -0.07
CA GLU A 9 16.81 -22.97 0.68
C GLU A 9 15.77 -21.88 0.39
N VAL A 10 14.58 -22.30 -0.03
CA VAL A 10 13.44 -21.39 -0.19
C VAL A 10 12.90 -21.11 1.21
N ALA A 11 13.09 -19.89 1.68
CA ALA A 11 12.59 -19.47 3.00
C ALA A 11 11.07 -19.67 3.10
N GLY A 12 10.67 -20.51 4.07
CA GLY A 12 9.28 -20.81 4.40
C GLY A 12 8.83 -20.10 5.68
N LEU A 13 7.73 -20.59 6.25
CA LEU A 13 7.15 -20.10 7.50
C LEU A 13 8.11 -20.21 8.68
N ASP A 14 8.46 -19.07 9.28
CA ASP A 14 9.08 -19.00 10.60
C ASP A 14 8.06 -18.54 11.66
N GLN A 15 7.44 -19.52 12.32
CA GLN A 15 6.41 -19.30 13.34
C GLN A 15 6.90 -18.49 14.54
N LYS A 16 8.21 -18.55 14.86
CA LYS A 16 8.74 -17.88 16.07
C LYS A 16 8.75 -16.36 15.90
N THR A 17 9.04 -15.88 14.70
CA THR A 17 9.19 -14.46 14.38
C THR A 17 8.02 -13.89 13.59
N LEU A 18 7.07 -14.73 13.15
CA LEU A 18 5.96 -14.32 12.29
C LEU A 18 5.16 -13.16 12.90
N LEU A 19 4.77 -13.29 14.17
CA LEU A 19 3.94 -12.29 14.84
C LEU A 19 4.63 -10.93 14.91
N GLU A 20 5.92 -10.90 15.27
CA GLU A 20 6.71 -9.67 15.34
C GLU A 20 6.84 -9.03 13.95
N ARG A 21 7.09 -9.83 12.91
CA ARG A 21 7.16 -9.35 11.52
C ARG A 21 5.81 -8.80 11.03
N GLN A 22 4.71 -9.48 11.33
CA GLN A 22 3.36 -9.00 11.03
C GLN A 22 3.05 -7.68 11.74
N GLN A 23 3.42 -7.55 13.01
CA GLN A 23 3.24 -6.32 13.79
C GLN A 23 4.07 -5.16 13.22
N ALA A 24 5.32 -5.41 12.85
CA ALA A 24 6.21 -4.37 12.32
C ALA A 24 5.67 -3.79 11.00
N TRP A 25 5.03 -4.65 10.18
CA TRP A 25 4.36 -4.26 8.94
C TRP A 25 2.89 -3.82 9.10
N GLY A 26 2.42 -3.74 10.35
CA GLY A 26 1.09 -3.25 10.68
C GLY A 26 -0.06 -4.15 10.23
N TYR A 27 0.16 -5.47 10.12
CA TYR A 27 -0.93 -6.41 9.87
C TYR A 27 -1.92 -6.38 11.03
N SER A 28 -3.20 -6.38 10.70
CA SER A 28 -4.29 -6.43 11.68
C SER A 28 -5.11 -7.72 11.55
N LEU A 29 -5.83 -8.10 12.62
CA LEU A 29 -6.80 -9.20 12.53
C LEU A 29 -7.91 -8.92 11.50
N GLU A 30 -8.24 -7.65 11.28
CA GLU A 30 -9.16 -7.21 10.23
C GLU A 30 -8.58 -7.49 8.84
N ASP A 31 -7.30 -7.20 8.59
CA ASP A 31 -6.62 -7.47 7.32
C ASP A 31 -6.68 -8.97 7.00
N LEU A 32 -6.35 -9.82 7.98
CA LEU A 32 -6.37 -11.27 7.83
C LEU A 32 -7.77 -11.79 7.51
N ARG A 33 -8.79 -11.34 8.25
CA ARG A 33 -10.16 -11.87 8.15
C ARG A 33 -10.95 -11.29 6.98
N PHE A 34 -10.89 -9.98 6.77
CA PHE A 34 -11.71 -9.31 5.78
C PHE A 34 -11.04 -9.27 4.42
N LEU A 35 -9.70 -9.20 4.34
CA LEU A 35 -9.00 -9.06 3.06
C LEU A 35 -8.35 -10.39 2.64
N MET A 36 -7.44 -10.93 3.45
CA MET A 36 -6.62 -12.07 3.05
C MET A 36 -7.43 -13.37 2.96
N ALA A 37 -8.35 -13.62 3.89
CA ALA A 37 -9.14 -14.85 3.88
C ALA A 37 -10.02 -15.00 2.63
N PRO A 38 -10.79 -14.00 2.17
CA PRO A 38 -11.51 -14.08 0.88
C PRO A 38 -10.58 -14.27 -0.32
N MET A 39 -9.44 -13.58 -0.34
CA MET A 39 -8.45 -13.72 -1.42
C MET A 39 -7.90 -15.15 -1.52
N ALA A 40 -7.58 -15.77 -0.38
CA ALA A 40 -7.10 -17.15 -0.33
C ALA A 40 -8.20 -18.18 -0.61
N LYS A 41 -9.43 -17.93 -0.15
CA LYS A 41 -10.54 -18.88 -0.28
C LYS A 41 -11.15 -18.88 -1.68
N ASP A 42 -11.53 -17.71 -2.17
CA ASP A 42 -12.36 -17.55 -3.36
C ASP A 42 -11.55 -17.06 -4.58
N GLY A 43 -10.29 -16.65 -4.37
CA GLY A 43 -9.44 -16.10 -5.42
C GLY A 43 -9.96 -14.77 -5.96
N LYS A 44 -10.65 -14.00 -5.12
CA LYS A 44 -11.25 -12.69 -5.40
C LYS A 44 -10.99 -11.75 -4.22
N GLU A 45 -10.90 -10.45 -4.51
CA GLU A 45 -10.82 -9.43 -3.47
C GLU A 45 -12.08 -9.42 -2.59
N ALA A 46 -11.95 -8.84 -1.41
CA ALA A 46 -13.06 -8.64 -0.49
C ALA A 46 -14.10 -7.66 -1.07
N ILE A 47 -15.38 -7.96 -0.85
CA ILE A 47 -16.49 -7.07 -1.18
C ILE A 47 -17.03 -6.48 0.12
N GLY A 48 -17.07 -5.15 0.19
CA GLY A 48 -17.66 -4.39 1.30
C GLY A 48 -18.86 -3.56 0.85
N SER A 49 -19.44 -2.81 1.78
CA SER A 49 -20.53 -1.86 1.53
C SER A 49 -20.41 -0.65 2.45
N MET A 50 -21.25 0.38 2.23
CA MET A 50 -21.16 1.71 2.84
C MET A 50 -19.97 2.54 2.33
N GLY A 51 -19.98 3.84 2.65
CA GLY A 51 -18.88 4.75 2.31
C GLY A 51 -17.70 4.62 3.27
N ASN A 52 -16.53 5.10 2.86
CA ASN A 52 -15.40 5.26 3.76
C ASN A 52 -15.59 6.49 4.64
N ASP A 53 -15.77 6.26 5.93
CA ASP A 53 -16.01 7.29 6.94
C ASP A 53 -14.88 7.39 7.98
N THR A 54 -13.72 6.77 7.71
CA THR A 54 -12.49 6.96 8.48
C THR A 54 -11.78 8.27 8.08
N PRO A 55 -10.90 8.81 8.93
CA PRO A 55 -10.04 9.93 8.58
C PRO A 55 -9.24 9.71 7.29
N LEU A 56 -8.91 10.82 6.62
CA LEU A 56 -7.80 10.81 5.64
C LEU A 56 -6.50 10.38 6.36
N ALA A 57 -5.58 9.75 5.62
CA ALA A 57 -4.35 9.20 6.20
C ALA A 57 -3.57 10.23 7.04
N VAL A 58 -3.40 11.45 6.50
CA VAL A 58 -2.73 12.58 7.17
C VAL A 58 -3.45 13.09 8.44
N LEU A 59 -4.71 12.73 8.64
CA LEU A 59 -5.52 13.10 9.81
C LEU A 59 -5.73 11.92 10.77
N SER A 60 -5.17 10.74 10.48
CA SER A 60 -5.31 9.54 11.29
C SER A 60 -4.32 9.53 12.45
N ASP A 61 -4.78 9.11 13.63
CA ASP A 61 -3.93 8.91 14.81
C ASP A 61 -3.25 7.50 14.83
N ARG A 62 -3.52 6.67 13.82
CA ARG A 62 -3.17 5.24 13.79
C ARG A 62 -1.91 4.92 13.01
N ALA A 63 -1.18 5.92 12.51
CA ALA A 63 0.03 5.74 11.68
C ALA A 63 -0.27 4.79 10.50
N PRO A 64 -1.06 5.24 9.52
CA PRO A 64 -1.39 4.44 8.35
C PRO A 64 -0.14 4.07 7.53
N LEU A 65 -0.26 3.07 6.66
CA LEU A 65 0.80 2.77 5.71
C LEU A 65 0.90 3.86 4.63
N LEU A 66 2.09 4.01 4.06
CA LEU A 66 2.34 5.03 3.03
C LEU A 66 1.41 4.88 1.81
N TYR A 67 0.98 3.66 1.48
CA TYR A 67 -0.02 3.40 0.44
C TYR A 67 -1.31 4.23 0.62
N ASN A 68 -1.76 4.45 1.86
CA ASN A 68 -3.05 5.10 2.13
C ASN A 68 -3.08 6.59 1.79
N TYR A 69 -1.91 7.21 1.60
CA TYR A 69 -1.75 8.59 1.14
C TYR A 69 -2.02 8.75 -0.36
N PHE A 70 -1.97 7.66 -1.14
CA PHE A 70 -2.20 7.68 -2.58
C PHE A 70 -3.63 7.25 -2.92
N LYS A 71 -4.31 8.02 -3.77
CA LYS A 71 -5.67 7.73 -4.25
C LYS A 71 -5.63 7.40 -5.73
N GLN A 72 -6.29 6.31 -6.11
CA GLN A 72 -6.42 5.87 -7.50
C GLN A 72 -7.23 6.88 -8.29
N LEU A 73 -6.66 7.37 -9.38
CA LEU A 73 -7.42 8.15 -10.37
C LEU A 73 -8.27 7.22 -11.22
N PHE A 74 -9.35 7.76 -11.78
CA PHE A 74 -10.23 7.04 -12.68
C PHE A 74 -10.78 7.97 -13.77
N ALA A 75 -11.07 7.42 -14.94
CA ALA A 75 -11.60 8.17 -16.05
C ALA A 75 -13.11 8.42 -15.87
N GLN A 76 -13.58 9.61 -16.25
CA GLN A 76 -14.99 10.01 -16.09
C GLN A 76 -15.64 10.49 -17.39
N VAL A 77 -14.88 11.15 -18.28
CA VAL A 77 -15.42 11.73 -19.53
C VAL A 77 -14.43 11.63 -20.68
N THR A 78 -13.16 11.97 -20.44
CA THR A 78 -12.12 12.10 -21.47
C THR A 78 -11.82 10.82 -22.22
N ASN A 79 -11.88 9.68 -21.52
CA ASN A 79 -11.64 8.35 -22.03
C ASN A 79 -12.55 7.37 -21.27
N PRO A 80 -13.09 6.34 -21.93
CA PRO A 80 -13.93 5.36 -21.25
C PRO A 80 -13.08 4.41 -20.39
N PRO A 81 -13.58 3.97 -19.21
CA PRO A 81 -13.01 2.81 -18.53
C PRO A 81 -13.31 1.53 -19.32
N LEU A 82 -12.53 0.49 -19.03
CA LEU A 82 -12.65 -0.83 -19.66
C LEU A 82 -13.36 -1.83 -18.73
N ASP A 83 -14.08 -2.81 -19.27
CA ASP A 83 -14.64 -3.90 -18.47
C ASP A 83 -13.63 -5.05 -18.32
N ALA A 84 -12.90 -5.07 -17.20
CA ALA A 84 -11.85 -6.08 -16.95
C ALA A 84 -12.35 -7.53 -16.89
N ILE A 85 -13.67 -7.76 -16.84
CA ILE A 85 -14.28 -9.10 -16.80
C ILE A 85 -14.74 -9.51 -18.20
N ARG A 86 -15.55 -8.66 -18.85
CA ARG A 86 -16.15 -8.95 -20.17
C ARG A 86 -15.15 -8.77 -21.31
N GLU A 87 -14.26 -7.80 -21.19
CA GLU A 87 -13.25 -7.47 -22.19
C GLU A 87 -11.87 -8.01 -21.80
N LYS A 88 -11.83 -9.09 -21.00
CA LYS A 88 -10.57 -9.68 -20.51
C LYS A 88 -9.57 -10.00 -21.63
N LEU A 89 -10.05 -10.36 -22.83
CA LEU A 89 -9.22 -10.71 -23.98
C LEU A 89 -8.26 -9.59 -24.42
N VAL A 90 -8.62 -8.32 -24.17
CA VAL A 90 -7.78 -7.18 -24.53
C VAL A 90 -6.92 -6.69 -23.36
N THR A 91 -6.92 -7.42 -22.23
CA THR A 91 -6.15 -7.07 -21.03
C THR A 91 -5.00 -8.03 -20.78
N SER A 92 -3.89 -7.54 -20.23
CA SER A 92 -2.75 -8.39 -19.86
C SER A 92 -2.05 -7.93 -18.59
N LEU A 93 -1.74 -8.89 -17.72
CA LEU A 93 -0.85 -8.74 -16.55
C LEU A 93 0.58 -9.20 -16.84
N GLU A 94 0.83 -9.72 -18.04
CA GLU A 94 2.15 -10.15 -18.45
C GLU A 94 3.12 -8.97 -18.41
N THR A 95 4.31 -9.21 -17.88
CA THR A 95 5.34 -8.19 -17.68
C THR A 95 6.72 -8.79 -17.89
N THR A 96 7.61 -7.99 -18.43
CA THR A 96 9.02 -8.36 -18.62
C THR A 96 9.90 -7.64 -17.61
N VAL A 97 10.95 -8.33 -17.15
CA VAL A 97 11.92 -7.83 -16.18
C VAL A 97 13.34 -8.07 -16.67
N GLY A 98 14.13 -7.01 -16.76
CA GLY A 98 15.51 -7.06 -17.21
C GLY A 98 15.94 -5.76 -17.89
N SER A 99 17.03 -5.84 -18.66
CA SER A 99 17.58 -4.71 -19.41
C SER A 99 16.83 -4.52 -20.73
N GLU A 100 16.19 -3.36 -20.89
CA GLU A 100 15.54 -2.93 -22.12
C GLU A 100 16.58 -2.36 -23.09
N GLY A 101 16.69 -2.97 -24.27
CA GLY A 101 17.66 -2.57 -25.30
C GLY A 101 17.20 -1.40 -26.17
N ASN A 102 18.00 -1.10 -27.20
CA ASN A 102 17.72 -0.01 -28.14
C ASN A 102 16.46 -0.29 -28.98
N LEU A 103 15.42 0.53 -28.84
CA LEU A 103 14.16 0.40 -29.58
C LEU A 103 14.31 0.38 -31.12
N PHE A 104 15.37 0.99 -31.66
CA PHE A 104 15.61 1.07 -33.11
C PHE A 104 16.45 -0.09 -33.67
N ALA A 105 16.92 -1.00 -32.81
CA ALA A 105 17.70 -2.16 -33.21
C ALA A 105 16.88 -3.43 -33.03
N GLU A 106 17.10 -4.42 -33.91
CA GLU A 106 16.49 -5.75 -33.83
C GLU A 106 17.61 -6.77 -33.54
N THR A 107 17.87 -7.06 -32.27
CA THR A 107 18.93 -8.01 -31.88
C THR A 107 18.41 -9.11 -30.95
N PRO A 108 18.95 -10.35 -31.05
CA PRO A 108 18.54 -11.45 -30.17
C PRO A 108 18.78 -11.15 -28.67
N GLU A 109 19.75 -10.29 -28.35
CA GLU A 109 20.08 -9.88 -26.98
C GLU A 109 18.91 -9.19 -26.28
N GLN A 110 18.05 -8.49 -27.02
CA GLN A 110 16.88 -7.80 -26.46
C GLN A 110 15.83 -8.76 -25.90
N CYS A 111 15.86 -10.03 -26.31
CA CYS A 111 14.99 -11.08 -25.78
C CYS A 111 15.50 -11.66 -24.45
N ARG A 112 16.65 -11.21 -23.92
CA ARG A 112 17.21 -11.65 -22.63
C ARG A 112 16.50 -10.94 -21.47
N LEU A 113 15.20 -11.20 -21.36
CA LEU A 113 14.32 -10.68 -20.32
C LEU A 113 13.63 -11.85 -19.62
N LEU A 114 13.31 -11.67 -18.33
CA LEU A 114 12.40 -12.56 -17.64
C LEU A 114 10.97 -12.23 -18.04
N ASN A 115 10.28 -13.19 -18.66
CA ASN A 115 8.85 -13.07 -18.91
C ASN A 115 8.06 -13.60 -17.70
N LEU A 116 7.21 -12.76 -17.12
CA LEU A 116 6.36 -13.08 -16.00
C LEU A 116 4.89 -12.99 -16.43
N PRO A 117 4.07 -14.03 -16.23
CA PRO A 117 2.65 -13.99 -16.61
C PRO A 117 1.82 -13.01 -15.74
N GLN A 118 2.36 -12.61 -14.58
CA GLN A 118 1.75 -11.66 -13.64
C GLN A 118 2.83 -11.09 -12.70
N PRO A 119 2.59 -9.96 -12.02
CA PRO A 119 3.61 -9.29 -11.22
C PRO A 119 3.80 -9.87 -9.83
N VAL A 120 3.05 -10.89 -9.42
CA VAL A 120 3.17 -11.48 -8.08
C VAL A 120 4.00 -12.76 -8.15
N LEU A 121 5.09 -12.78 -7.41
CA LEU A 121 6.06 -13.88 -7.37
C LEU A 121 5.86 -14.74 -6.12
N THR A 122 5.96 -16.05 -6.28
CA THR A 122 6.10 -17.00 -5.16
C THR A 122 7.50 -16.94 -4.54
N ASN A 123 7.67 -17.40 -3.31
CA ASN A 123 8.99 -17.44 -2.65
C ASN A 123 10.00 -18.28 -3.45
N ARG A 124 9.53 -19.35 -4.09
CA ARG A 124 10.35 -20.17 -4.99
C ARG A 124 10.85 -19.36 -6.20
N GLN A 125 9.96 -18.66 -6.88
CA GLN A 125 10.33 -17.82 -8.02
C GLN A 125 11.27 -16.68 -7.62
N MET A 126 11.06 -16.08 -6.44
CA MET A 126 11.96 -15.07 -5.91
C MET A 126 13.36 -15.65 -5.68
N GLN A 127 13.46 -16.85 -5.09
CA GLN A 127 14.74 -17.51 -4.90
C GLN A 127 15.44 -17.84 -6.23
N GLN A 128 14.69 -18.30 -7.24
CA GLN A 128 15.22 -18.50 -8.59
C GLN A 128 15.78 -17.21 -9.17
N ILE A 129 15.09 -16.08 -8.97
CA ILE A 129 15.51 -14.76 -9.47
C ILE A 129 16.77 -14.28 -8.74
N LYS A 130 16.90 -14.52 -7.43
CA LYS A 130 18.10 -14.16 -6.64
C LYS A 130 19.36 -14.90 -7.05
N GLU A 131 19.22 -16.13 -7.54
CA GLU A 131 20.33 -16.97 -7.96
C GLU A 131 20.69 -16.78 -9.44
N LEU A 132 20.10 -15.78 -10.12
CA LEU A 132 20.39 -15.49 -11.51
C LEU A 132 21.78 -14.88 -11.65
N ASP A 133 22.67 -15.66 -12.26
CA ASP A 133 23.98 -15.24 -12.70
C ASP A 133 24.25 -15.81 -14.11
N GLN A 134 23.55 -15.24 -15.10
CA GLN A 134 23.70 -15.60 -16.51
C GLN A 134 24.02 -14.35 -17.35
N PRO A 135 24.69 -14.49 -18.51
CA PRO A 135 25.01 -13.35 -19.37
C PRO A 135 23.76 -12.56 -19.80
N GLY A 136 23.63 -11.31 -19.31
CA GLY A 136 22.48 -10.44 -19.56
C GLY A 136 21.27 -10.68 -18.66
N LEU A 137 21.37 -11.61 -17.71
CA LEU A 137 20.38 -11.89 -16.67
C LEU A 137 21.10 -12.13 -15.35
N LYS A 138 21.51 -11.03 -14.70
CA LYS A 138 22.19 -11.03 -13.41
C LYS A 138 21.40 -10.24 -12.40
N SER A 139 21.15 -10.82 -11.24
CA SER A 139 20.43 -10.16 -10.14
C SER A 139 21.37 -9.67 -9.06
N HIS A 140 21.06 -8.52 -8.46
CA HIS A 140 21.70 -8.02 -7.24
C HIS A 140 20.64 -7.72 -6.18
N THR A 141 20.85 -8.15 -4.94
CA THR A 141 19.91 -7.92 -3.84
C THR A 141 20.41 -6.79 -2.94
N ILE A 142 19.56 -5.78 -2.77
CA ILE A 142 19.81 -4.59 -1.95
C ILE A 142 18.87 -4.62 -0.75
N SER A 143 19.43 -4.56 0.45
CA SER A 143 18.65 -4.48 1.70
C SER A 143 17.98 -3.12 1.84
N ILE A 144 16.70 -3.07 2.19
CA ILE A 144 15.98 -1.84 2.53
C ILE A 144 15.86 -1.61 4.04
N LEU A 145 16.72 -2.25 4.82
CA LEU A 145 16.78 -2.11 6.28
C LEU A 145 17.64 -0.91 6.69
N CYS A 146 17.20 -0.19 7.71
CA CYS A 146 17.88 0.93 8.36
C CYS A 146 17.90 0.74 9.88
N ASP A 147 18.80 1.42 10.57
CA ASP A 147 18.85 1.41 12.04
C ASP A 147 17.76 2.36 12.59
N PRO A 148 16.80 1.87 13.41
CA PRO A 148 15.74 2.71 13.98
C PRO A 148 16.27 3.80 14.93
N SER A 149 17.51 3.69 15.43
CA SER A 149 18.11 4.66 16.35
C SER A 149 18.70 5.89 15.66
N GLU A 150 18.98 5.81 14.36
CA GLU A 150 19.57 6.92 13.58
C GLU A 150 18.56 7.98 13.13
N GLY A 151 17.27 7.79 13.46
CA GLY A 151 16.23 8.75 13.14
C GLY A 151 15.92 8.84 11.64
N ALA A 152 15.19 9.89 11.27
CA ALA A 152 14.83 10.18 9.88
C ALA A 152 16.06 10.40 8.99
N ASP A 153 17.14 10.95 9.53
CA ASP A 153 18.40 11.16 8.81
C ASP A 153 19.07 9.83 8.46
N GLY A 154 19.04 8.84 9.36
CA GLY A 154 19.50 7.47 9.08
C GLY A 154 18.69 6.81 7.95
N MET A 155 17.36 6.98 7.95
CA MET A 155 16.52 6.51 6.85
C MET A 155 16.85 7.20 5.52
N ASP A 156 17.09 8.52 5.53
CA ASP A 156 17.52 9.26 4.34
C ASP A 156 18.88 8.80 3.81
N ASN A 157 19.83 8.57 4.71
CA ASN A 157 21.16 8.08 4.36
C ASN A 157 21.08 6.67 3.78
N ARG A 158 20.30 5.77 4.39
CA ARG A 158 20.10 4.43 3.82
C ARG A 158 19.46 4.48 2.43
N LEU A 159 18.52 5.40 2.17
CA LEU A 159 17.98 5.62 0.82
C LEU A 159 19.07 6.02 -0.18
N LYS A 160 19.98 6.93 0.19
CA LYS A 160 21.11 7.31 -0.67
C LYS A 160 22.06 6.14 -0.91
N GLU A 161 22.34 5.34 0.12
CA GLU A 161 23.17 4.14 -0.01
C GLU A 161 22.54 3.11 -0.95
N ILE A 162 21.21 2.90 -0.88
CA ILE A 162 20.48 2.03 -1.83
C ILE A 162 20.70 2.51 -3.27
N PHE A 163 20.70 3.82 -3.51
CA PHE A 163 20.92 4.39 -4.84
C PHE A 163 22.35 4.14 -5.33
N THR A 164 23.35 4.40 -4.49
CA THR A 164 24.75 4.14 -4.81
C THR A 164 25.02 2.64 -5.04
N GLU A 165 24.46 1.78 -4.20
CA GLU A 165 24.59 0.32 -4.33
C GLU A 165 23.94 -0.19 -5.62
N ALA A 166 22.79 0.38 -6.00
CA ALA A 166 22.14 0.09 -7.28
C ALA A 166 23.00 0.53 -8.47
N ASP A 167 23.56 1.74 -8.42
CA ASP A 167 24.45 2.24 -9.48
C ASP A 167 25.67 1.34 -9.66
N GLN A 168 26.32 0.96 -8.56
CA GLN A 168 27.46 0.05 -8.60
C GLN A 168 27.06 -1.32 -9.14
N ALA A 169 25.93 -1.88 -8.71
CA ALA A 169 25.45 -3.16 -9.21
C ALA A 169 25.18 -3.14 -10.73
N ILE A 170 24.65 -2.03 -11.25
CA ILE A 170 24.44 -1.83 -12.69
C ILE A 170 25.77 -1.81 -13.44
N GLU A 171 26.78 -1.10 -12.91
CA GLU A 171 28.13 -1.07 -13.49
C GLU A 171 28.80 -2.45 -13.46
N GLU A 172 28.50 -3.27 -12.44
CA GLU A 172 28.91 -4.67 -12.34
C GLU A 172 28.06 -5.64 -13.20
N GLY A 173 27.16 -5.11 -14.03
CA GLY A 173 26.38 -5.84 -15.02
C GLY A 173 25.08 -6.45 -14.49
N ALA A 174 24.57 -6.03 -13.33
CA ALA A 174 23.25 -6.44 -12.85
C ALA A 174 22.16 -5.87 -13.76
N THR A 175 21.25 -6.73 -14.21
CA THR A 175 20.07 -6.37 -15.01
C THR A 175 18.77 -6.48 -14.21
N LEU A 176 18.84 -7.01 -12.99
CA LEU A 176 17.73 -7.06 -12.03
C LEU A 176 18.22 -6.58 -10.67
N LEU A 177 17.50 -5.60 -10.10
CA LEU A 177 17.72 -5.12 -8.75
C LEU A 177 16.58 -5.62 -7.86
N ILE A 178 16.93 -6.32 -6.79
CA ILE A 178 15.97 -6.88 -5.84
C ILE A 178 16.05 -6.04 -4.57
N LEU A 179 15.01 -5.26 -4.30
CA LEU A 179 14.85 -4.59 -3.00
C LEU A 179 14.28 -5.61 -2.01
N SER A 180 14.95 -5.81 -0.87
CA SER A 180 14.52 -6.80 0.13
C SER A 180 14.49 -6.24 1.54
N ASP A 181 13.37 -6.47 2.25
CA ASP A 181 13.25 -6.19 3.68
C ASP A 181 13.47 -7.43 4.57
N ARG A 182 13.98 -8.54 4.00
CA ARG A 182 14.35 -9.71 4.79
C ARG A 182 15.48 -9.38 5.76
N GLY A 183 15.35 -9.88 6.99
CA GLY A 183 16.28 -9.60 8.08
C GLY A 183 15.82 -8.49 9.03
N LEU A 184 14.61 -7.95 8.83
CA LEU A 184 13.91 -7.11 9.79
C LEU A 184 13.96 -7.74 11.19
N GLY A 185 14.28 -6.91 12.18
CA GLY A 185 14.38 -7.32 13.58
C GLY A 185 14.58 -6.12 14.48
N ARG A 186 14.80 -6.33 15.79
CA ARG A 186 14.85 -5.27 16.80
C ARG A 186 15.70 -4.05 16.40
N ASN A 187 16.92 -4.26 15.89
CA ASN A 187 17.86 -3.20 15.51
C ASN A 187 17.88 -2.92 13.99
N ARG A 188 16.94 -3.47 13.24
CA ARG A 188 16.86 -3.35 11.77
C ARG A 188 15.41 -3.12 11.37
N MET A 189 15.05 -1.86 11.24
CA MET A 189 13.72 -1.43 10.78
C MET A 189 13.73 -1.36 9.25
N ALA A 190 12.68 -1.83 8.61
CA ALA A 190 12.57 -1.69 7.17
C ALA A 190 12.03 -0.31 6.77
N ILE A 191 12.65 0.28 5.75
CA ILE A 191 12.10 1.44 5.06
C ILE A 191 10.79 1.02 4.40
N PRO A 192 9.73 1.86 4.40
CA PRO A 192 8.50 1.56 3.67
C PRO A 192 8.82 1.13 2.23
N ALA A 193 8.34 -0.05 1.85
CA ALA A 193 8.73 -0.70 0.61
C ALA A 193 8.40 0.16 -0.62
N LEU A 194 7.30 0.90 -0.54
CA LEU A 194 6.91 1.90 -1.54
C LEU A 194 7.93 3.03 -1.67
N LEU A 195 8.41 3.57 -0.54
CA LEU A 195 9.38 4.66 -0.54
C LEU A 195 10.71 4.21 -1.14
N ALA A 196 11.21 3.05 -0.75
CA ALA A 196 12.44 2.49 -1.30
C ALA A 196 12.31 2.22 -2.82
N THR A 197 11.20 1.59 -3.23
CA THR A 197 10.93 1.28 -4.65
C THR A 197 10.85 2.55 -5.49
N SER A 198 10.01 3.50 -5.08
CA SER A 198 9.80 4.74 -5.83
C SER A 198 11.05 5.60 -5.83
N GLY A 199 11.73 5.74 -4.68
CA GLY A 199 12.99 6.47 -4.57
C GLY A 199 14.05 5.94 -5.54
N LEU A 200 14.24 4.62 -5.59
CA LEU A 200 15.19 4.00 -6.52
C LEU A 200 14.74 4.16 -7.97
N HIS A 201 13.45 3.97 -8.26
CA HIS A 201 12.91 4.17 -9.60
C HIS A 201 13.19 5.58 -10.11
N GLN A 202 12.90 6.61 -9.30
CA GLN A 202 13.12 8.02 -9.64
C GLN A 202 14.61 8.36 -9.77
N HIS A 203 15.46 7.80 -8.90
CA HIS A 203 16.92 7.94 -9.02
C HIS A 203 17.41 7.41 -10.37
N LEU A 204 17.06 6.18 -10.72
CA LEU A 204 17.50 5.56 -11.96
C LEU A 204 16.93 6.26 -13.21
N VAL A 205 15.76 6.90 -13.12
CA VAL A 205 15.21 7.72 -14.20
C VAL A 205 16.05 8.98 -14.39
N ARG A 206 16.40 9.68 -13.30
CA ARG A 206 17.24 10.88 -13.33
C ARG A 206 18.65 10.61 -13.86
N GLU A 207 19.20 9.46 -13.51
CA GLU A 207 20.53 9.01 -13.98
C GLU A 207 20.49 8.30 -15.35
N GLU A 208 19.34 8.26 -16.03
CA GLU A 208 19.16 7.61 -17.35
C GLU A 208 19.52 6.10 -17.37
N LYS A 209 19.50 5.46 -16.20
CA LYS A 209 19.83 4.03 -16.02
C LYS A 209 18.61 3.12 -15.89
N ARG A 210 17.38 3.67 -15.76
CA ARG A 210 16.17 2.88 -15.47
C ARG A 210 15.86 1.81 -16.51
N THR A 211 16.17 2.03 -17.78
CA THR A 211 15.98 1.03 -18.85
C THR A 211 16.95 -0.14 -18.74
N GLN A 212 18.09 0.03 -18.07
CA GLN A 212 19.13 -1.00 -17.99
C GLN A 212 18.77 -2.12 -17.01
N VAL A 213 17.79 -1.90 -16.13
CA VAL A 213 17.43 -2.82 -15.04
C VAL A 213 15.93 -2.98 -14.82
N GLY A 214 15.52 -4.16 -14.34
CA GLY A 214 14.22 -4.36 -13.72
C GLY A 214 14.30 -4.25 -12.19
N ILE A 215 13.28 -3.64 -11.56
CA ILE A 215 13.17 -3.56 -10.10
C ILE A 215 12.19 -4.65 -9.63
N VAL A 216 12.65 -5.54 -8.76
CA VAL A 216 11.83 -6.57 -8.10
C VAL A 216 11.81 -6.28 -6.61
N LEU A 217 10.64 -6.37 -5.98
CA LEU A 217 10.50 -6.14 -4.55
C LEU A 217 10.22 -7.46 -3.84
N GLU A 218 11.07 -7.83 -2.87
CA GLU A 218 10.79 -8.86 -1.88
C GLU A 218 10.40 -8.16 -0.57
N SER A 219 9.12 -8.22 -0.19
CA SER A 219 8.64 -7.44 0.95
C SER A 219 7.57 -8.13 1.78
N GLY A 220 7.61 -7.87 3.08
CA GLY A 220 6.56 -8.26 4.02
C GLY A 220 5.37 -7.30 4.06
N GLU A 221 5.50 -6.08 3.54
CA GLU A 221 4.49 -5.02 3.65
C GLU A 221 3.22 -5.22 2.76
N PRO A 222 3.35 -5.62 1.47
CA PRO A 222 2.23 -5.67 0.54
C PRO A 222 1.27 -6.82 0.86
N ARG A 223 -0.02 -6.49 0.99
CA ARG A 223 -1.07 -7.48 1.28
C ARG A 223 -2.41 -7.18 0.62
N GLU A 224 -2.70 -5.92 0.34
CA GLU A 224 -3.91 -5.48 -0.35
C GLU A 224 -3.68 -5.24 -1.84
N CYS A 225 -4.72 -5.40 -2.67
CA CYS A 225 -4.65 -5.12 -4.11
C CYS A 225 -4.11 -3.70 -4.41
N HIS A 226 -4.48 -2.71 -3.59
CA HIS A 226 -4.00 -1.35 -3.75
C HIS A 226 -2.48 -1.22 -3.57
N HIS A 227 -1.87 -1.96 -2.64
CA HIS A 227 -0.42 -1.90 -2.39
C HIS A 227 0.35 -2.28 -3.66
N TYR A 228 -0.04 -3.37 -4.32
CA TYR A 228 0.56 -3.80 -5.59
C TYR A 228 0.35 -2.79 -6.71
N CYS A 229 -0.83 -2.17 -6.80
CA CYS A 229 -1.11 -1.14 -7.81
C CYS A 229 -0.23 0.09 -7.62
N VAL A 230 0.03 0.50 -6.38
CA VAL A 230 0.87 1.66 -6.09
C VAL A 230 2.35 1.32 -6.35
N LEU A 231 2.81 0.14 -5.93
CA LEU A 231 4.16 -0.34 -6.23
C LEU A 231 4.44 -0.41 -7.73
N ALA A 232 3.51 -0.95 -8.51
CA ALA A 232 3.64 -0.99 -9.97
C ALA A 232 3.65 0.43 -10.57
N ALA A 233 2.74 1.30 -10.12
CA ALA A 233 2.68 2.69 -10.59
C ALA A 233 3.97 3.49 -10.32
N TYR A 234 4.75 3.08 -9.32
CA TYR A 234 6.05 3.66 -8.97
C TYR A 234 7.25 2.78 -9.34
N GLY A 235 7.09 1.87 -10.29
CA GLY A 235 8.20 1.27 -11.03
C GLY A 235 8.62 -0.13 -10.61
N ALA A 236 7.94 -0.78 -9.65
CA ALA A 236 8.14 -2.20 -9.39
C ALA A 236 7.69 -3.03 -10.60
N CYS A 237 8.56 -3.92 -11.09
CA CYS A 237 8.22 -4.85 -12.16
C CYS A 237 7.50 -6.09 -11.63
N ALA A 238 7.88 -6.54 -10.43
CA ALA A 238 7.29 -7.68 -9.75
C ALA A 238 7.47 -7.57 -8.23
N VAL A 239 6.60 -8.24 -7.47
CA VAL A 239 6.56 -8.23 -6.02
C VAL A 239 6.45 -9.65 -5.50
N ASN A 240 7.35 -10.05 -4.59
CA ASN A 240 7.23 -11.25 -3.77
C ASN A 240 6.73 -10.86 -2.36
N PRO A 241 5.43 -11.06 -2.07
CA PRO A 241 4.84 -10.75 -0.77
C PRO A 241 5.07 -11.90 0.22
N TYR A 242 6.32 -12.18 0.58
CA TYR A 242 6.67 -13.41 1.32
C TYR A 242 5.89 -13.53 2.65
N LEU A 243 5.71 -12.43 3.39
CA LEU A 243 5.03 -12.44 4.67
C LEU A 243 3.53 -12.69 4.52
N ALA A 244 2.93 -12.28 3.39
CA ALA A 244 1.54 -12.60 3.10
C ALA A 244 1.37 -14.12 2.93
N PHE A 245 2.29 -14.80 2.24
CA PHE A 245 2.25 -16.26 2.11
C PHE A 245 2.46 -16.98 3.44
N GLU A 246 3.44 -16.56 4.25
CA GLU A 246 3.64 -17.12 5.59
C GLU A 246 2.42 -16.89 6.50
N THR A 247 1.77 -15.72 6.38
CA THR A 247 0.53 -15.42 7.10
C THR A 247 -0.61 -16.33 6.68
N LEU A 248 -0.77 -16.60 5.37
CA LEU A 248 -1.77 -17.54 4.88
C LEU A 248 -1.52 -18.97 5.37
N GLU A 249 -0.25 -19.40 5.41
CA GLU A 249 0.13 -20.70 5.95
C GLU A 249 -0.24 -20.81 7.43
N GLN A 250 0.09 -19.78 8.23
CA GLN A 250 -0.32 -19.74 9.64
C GLN A 250 -1.84 -19.72 9.82
N MET A 251 -2.58 -18.96 9.00
CA MET A 251 -4.05 -18.94 9.04
C MET A 251 -4.68 -20.32 8.75
N ILE A 252 -4.04 -21.14 7.91
CA ILE A 252 -4.46 -22.53 7.66
C ILE A 252 -4.21 -23.37 8.91
N LEU A 253 -3.02 -23.26 9.52
CA LEU A 253 -2.66 -23.99 10.75
C LEU A 253 -3.58 -23.63 11.93
N ASP A 254 -3.99 -22.36 12.01
CA ASP A 254 -4.92 -21.85 13.03
C ASP A 254 -6.40 -22.21 12.74
N GLY A 255 -6.68 -22.90 11.62
CA GLY A 255 -8.02 -23.32 11.24
C GLY A 255 -8.93 -22.21 10.71
N MET A 256 -8.38 -21.03 10.38
CA MET A 256 -9.15 -19.91 9.81
C MET A 256 -9.57 -20.16 8.36
N LEU A 257 -8.87 -21.04 7.64
CA LEU A 257 -9.11 -21.39 6.23
C LEU A 257 -9.40 -22.89 6.10
N PRO A 258 -10.56 -23.37 6.58
CA PRO A 258 -10.86 -24.80 6.59
C PRO A 258 -10.98 -25.37 5.16
N GLY A 259 -10.33 -26.51 4.93
CA GLY A 259 -10.43 -27.26 3.66
C GLY A 259 -9.61 -26.69 2.50
N ILE A 260 -8.60 -25.86 2.78
CA ILE A 260 -7.70 -25.27 1.78
C ILE A 260 -6.26 -25.52 2.20
N ASP A 261 -5.45 -26.03 1.28
CA ASP A 261 -4.00 -26.18 1.46
C ASP A 261 -3.25 -24.90 1.04
N ILE A 262 -1.97 -24.83 1.41
CA ILE A 262 -1.13 -23.65 1.15
C ILE A 262 -0.94 -23.39 -0.36
N GLU A 263 -0.89 -24.44 -1.18
CA GLU A 263 -0.72 -24.30 -2.63
C GLU A 263 -1.94 -23.62 -3.26
N LYS A 264 -3.15 -24.11 -2.93
CA LYS A 264 -4.40 -23.51 -3.39
C LYS A 264 -4.60 -22.12 -2.82
N ALA A 265 -4.32 -21.89 -1.53
CA ALA A 265 -4.42 -20.58 -0.91
C ALA A 265 -3.51 -19.55 -1.60
N SER A 266 -2.26 -19.92 -1.86
CA SER A 266 -1.28 -19.06 -2.53
C SER A 266 -1.71 -18.76 -3.98
N LYS A 267 -2.16 -19.77 -4.73
CA LYS A 267 -2.64 -19.59 -6.11
C LYS A 267 -3.87 -18.69 -6.17
N ASN A 268 -4.81 -18.87 -5.25
CA ASN A 268 -6.00 -18.03 -5.14
C ASN A 268 -5.64 -16.59 -4.74
N TYR A 269 -4.77 -16.41 -3.76
CA TYR A 269 -4.30 -15.10 -3.33
C TYR A 269 -3.67 -14.32 -4.50
N ILE A 270 -2.75 -14.97 -5.21
CA ILE A 270 -2.09 -14.39 -6.39
C ILE A 270 -3.13 -14.02 -7.47
N LYS A 271 -4.09 -14.92 -7.75
CA LYS A 271 -5.18 -14.66 -8.69
C LYS A 271 -6.04 -13.47 -8.26
N ALA A 272 -6.37 -13.36 -6.97
CA ALA A 272 -7.17 -12.27 -6.43
C ALA A 272 -6.46 -10.92 -6.62
N VAL A 273 -5.17 -10.86 -6.28
CA VAL A 273 -4.34 -9.67 -6.49
C VAL A 273 -4.27 -9.31 -7.98
N GLY A 274 -4.04 -10.29 -8.87
CA GLY A 274 -4.02 -10.04 -10.31
C GLY A 274 -5.33 -9.46 -10.84
N LEU A 275 -6.48 -10.03 -10.42
CA LEU A 275 -7.80 -9.48 -10.77
C LEU A 275 -8.00 -8.07 -10.20
N GLY A 276 -7.51 -7.80 -8.99
CA GLY A 276 -7.53 -6.47 -8.39
C GLY A 276 -6.73 -5.44 -9.18
N ILE A 277 -5.53 -5.80 -9.65
CA ILE A 277 -4.68 -4.95 -10.49
C ILE A 277 -5.39 -4.64 -11.82
N LEU A 278 -5.91 -5.67 -12.50
CA LEU A 278 -6.68 -5.49 -13.74
C LEU A 278 -7.88 -4.54 -13.53
N LYS A 279 -8.61 -4.72 -12.43
CA LYS A 279 -9.72 -3.84 -12.05
C LYS A 279 -9.27 -2.39 -11.93
N VAL A 280 -8.16 -2.12 -11.23
CA VAL A 280 -7.66 -0.75 -11.03
C VAL A 280 -7.20 -0.13 -12.35
N MET A 281 -6.44 -0.85 -13.17
CA MET A 281 -6.01 -0.38 -14.50
C MET A 281 -7.20 -0.03 -15.39
N SER A 282 -8.24 -0.89 -15.37
CA SER A 282 -9.43 -0.71 -16.20
C SER A 282 -10.24 0.53 -15.84
N LYS A 283 -10.13 1.07 -14.61
CA LYS A 283 -10.77 2.34 -14.22
C LYS A 283 -10.27 3.54 -15.03
N MET A 284 -9.04 3.45 -15.56
CA MET A 284 -8.47 4.46 -16.46
C MET A 284 -8.52 4.01 -17.93
N GLY A 285 -9.08 2.84 -18.23
CA GLY A 285 -9.07 2.26 -19.57
C GLY A 285 -7.70 1.72 -20.00
N ILE A 286 -6.81 1.41 -19.04
CA ILE A 286 -5.48 0.86 -19.34
C ILE A 286 -5.59 -0.66 -19.47
N SER A 287 -5.10 -1.20 -20.59
CA SER A 287 -5.20 -2.62 -20.93
C SER A 287 -4.03 -3.48 -20.43
N THR A 288 -2.80 -2.93 -20.37
CA THR A 288 -1.59 -3.72 -20.08
C THR A 288 -0.84 -3.20 -18.87
N LEU A 289 -0.37 -4.14 -18.02
CA LEU A 289 0.37 -3.80 -16.81
C LEU A 289 1.67 -3.05 -17.14
N GLN A 290 2.32 -3.39 -18.26
CA GLN A 290 3.51 -2.71 -18.74
C GLN A 290 3.28 -1.20 -18.95
N SER A 291 2.10 -0.79 -19.44
CA SER A 291 1.75 0.62 -19.62
C SER A 291 1.38 1.31 -18.31
N TYR A 292 0.86 0.54 -17.34
CA TYR A 292 0.51 1.06 -16.02
C TYR A 292 1.76 1.27 -15.13
N ARG A 293 2.82 0.48 -15.36
CA ARG A 293 4.08 0.54 -14.63
C ARG A 293 4.77 1.89 -14.83
N GLY A 294 5.05 2.60 -13.74
CA GLY A 294 5.68 3.93 -13.79
C GLY A 294 4.75 5.05 -14.26
N ALA A 295 3.47 4.79 -14.57
CA ALA A 295 2.55 5.79 -15.10
C ALA A 295 1.99 6.76 -14.04
N GLN A 296 2.17 6.45 -12.75
CA GLN A 296 1.74 7.30 -11.63
C GLN A 296 0.28 7.79 -11.72
N ILE A 297 -0.66 6.88 -12.05
CA ILE A 297 -2.10 7.18 -12.15
C ILE A 297 -2.74 7.30 -10.76
N LEU A 298 -2.19 8.18 -9.95
CA LEU A 298 -2.46 8.36 -8.53
C LEU A 298 -2.42 9.84 -8.18
N GLU A 299 -3.11 10.20 -7.11
CA GLU A 299 -2.97 11.50 -6.45
C GLU A 299 -2.54 11.28 -5.00
N ALA A 300 -1.52 12.01 -4.55
CA ALA A 300 -1.12 12.05 -3.16
C ALA A 300 -1.97 13.08 -2.40
N ILE A 301 -2.41 12.72 -1.20
CA ILE A 301 -3.13 13.63 -0.29
C ILE A 301 -2.42 13.59 1.06
N GLY A 302 -1.88 14.73 1.48
CA GLY A 302 -1.23 14.90 2.76
C GLY A 302 0.28 14.59 2.77
N LEU A 303 0.92 14.58 1.60
CA LEU A 303 2.38 14.49 1.45
C LEU A 303 2.93 15.83 0.96
N ASN A 304 3.97 16.37 1.60
CA ASN A 304 4.53 17.66 1.21
C ASN A 304 5.28 17.60 -0.13
N LYS A 305 5.42 18.77 -0.74
CA LYS A 305 6.01 18.88 -2.08
C LYS A 305 7.47 18.41 -2.14
N ALA A 306 8.29 18.74 -1.14
CA ALA A 306 9.70 18.33 -1.12
C ALA A 306 9.87 16.79 -1.11
N PHE A 307 9.00 16.08 -0.40
CA PHE A 307 8.97 14.62 -0.37
C PHE A 307 8.52 14.02 -1.71
N ILE A 308 7.46 14.59 -2.31
CA ILE A 308 6.97 14.19 -3.63
C ILE A 308 8.02 14.42 -4.71
N ASP A 309 8.56 15.63 -4.82
CA ASP A 309 9.55 16.00 -5.85
C ASP A 309 10.79 15.08 -5.81
N ARG A 310 11.15 14.57 -4.63
CA ARG A 310 12.31 13.70 -4.46
C ARG A 310 12.03 12.23 -4.76
N TYR A 311 10.95 11.68 -4.21
CA TYR A 311 10.70 10.23 -4.22
C TYR A 311 9.52 9.79 -5.09
N PHE A 312 8.61 10.69 -5.45
CA PHE A 312 7.39 10.42 -6.22
C PHE A 312 7.18 11.51 -7.29
N THR A 313 8.27 11.89 -7.98
CA THR A 313 8.33 13.02 -8.92
C THR A 313 7.15 13.02 -9.88
N ASP A 314 6.54 14.18 -10.11
CA ASP A 314 5.37 14.42 -10.99
C ASP A 314 4.01 13.91 -10.47
N THR A 315 3.95 13.33 -9.27
CA THR A 315 2.67 13.01 -8.63
C THR A 315 1.98 14.27 -8.11
N ALA A 316 0.69 14.43 -8.42
CA ALA A 316 -0.11 15.53 -7.89
C ALA A 316 -0.26 15.42 -6.36
N SER A 317 0.11 16.48 -5.63
CA SER A 317 -0.17 16.63 -4.20
C SER A 317 -0.70 18.03 -3.89
N ARG A 318 -2.01 18.21 -4.02
CA ARG A 318 -2.67 19.52 -3.88
C ARG A 318 -2.83 19.95 -2.43
N ILE A 319 -2.85 18.97 -1.53
CA ILE A 319 -2.96 19.16 -0.09
C ILE A 319 -1.68 18.57 0.48
N GLU A 320 -0.75 19.45 0.83
CA GLU A 320 0.52 19.07 1.44
C GLU A 320 0.31 18.58 2.88
N GLY A 321 1.35 17.97 3.44
CA GLY A 321 1.32 17.47 4.81
C GLY A 321 2.67 16.94 5.24
N ILE A 322 2.74 15.64 5.51
CA ILE A 322 3.90 15.00 6.07
C ILE A 322 5.05 14.84 5.07
N GLY A 323 6.29 14.75 5.57
CA GLY A 323 7.48 14.42 4.80
C GLY A 323 8.19 13.18 5.33
N LEU A 324 9.47 13.05 4.99
CA LEU A 324 10.29 11.92 5.42
C LEU A 324 10.36 11.77 6.96
N PRO A 325 10.50 12.84 7.77
CA PRO A 325 10.57 12.69 9.23
C PRO A 325 9.32 12.07 9.84
N GLU A 326 8.13 12.50 9.42
CA GLU A 326 6.89 11.95 9.95
C GLU A 326 6.61 10.54 9.41
N VAL A 327 6.94 10.24 8.14
CA VAL A 327 6.88 8.87 7.59
C VAL A 327 7.79 7.93 8.37
N PHE A 328 8.98 8.41 8.78
CA PHE A 328 9.88 7.68 9.66
C PHE A 328 9.23 7.42 11.02
N GLU A 329 8.65 8.44 11.67
CA GLU A 329 7.99 8.28 12.97
C GLU A 329 6.79 7.31 12.92
N GLU A 330 5.98 7.35 11.86
CA GLU A 330 4.88 6.38 11.67
C GLU A 330 5.41 4.95 11.55
N THR A 331 6.52 4.77 10.84
CA THR A 331 7.18 3.46 10.67
C THR A 331 7.82 2.99 11.97
N LEU A 332 8.50 3.89 12.68
CA LEU A 332 9.10 3.62 13.98
C LEU A 332 8.06 3.25 15.04
N LYS A 333 6.87 3.87 15.02
CA LYS A 333 5.77 3.53 15.92
C LYS A 333 5.31 2.08 15.74
N ARG A 334 5.18 1.60 14.50
CA ARG A 334 4.87 0.19 14.20
C ARG A 334 6.02 -0.73 14.58
N HIS A 335 7.25 -0.34 14.28
CA HIS A 335 8.46 -1.10 14.63
C HIS A 335 8.60 -1.29 16.14
N ARG A 336 8.44 -0.23 16.93
CA ARG A 336 8.46 -0.27 18.41
C ARG A 336 7.30 -1.06 19.00
N TYR A 337 6.15 -1.09 18.31
CA TYR A 337 5.06 -1.97 18.71
C TYR A 337 5.47 -3.44 18.59
N ALA A 338 6.11 -3.84 17.48
CA ALA A 338 6.65 -5.19 17.31
C ALA A 338 7.81 -5.50 18.27
N PHE A 339 8.78 -4.57 18.37
CA PHE A 339 10.00 -4.71 19.17
C PHE A 339 10.05 -3.64 20.26
N PRO A 340 9.43 -3.88 21.42
CA PRO A 340 9.36 -2.91 22.51
C PRO A 340 10.75 -2.76 23.14
N GLU A 341 11.10 -1.57 23.62
CA GLU A 341 12.44 -1.32 24.17
C GLU A 341 12.75 -2.22 25.39
N HIS A 342 11.74 -2.44 26.22
CA HIS A 342 11.79 -3.36 27.37
C HIS A 342 11.12 -4.70 27.04
N ASP A 343 11.66 -5.79 27.61
CA ASP A 343 11.04 -7.11 27.49
C ASP A 343 9.68 -7.12 28.18
N VAL A 344 8.62 -7.01 27.38
CA VAL A 344 7.25 -7.16 27.83
C VAL A 344 6.95 -8.66 27.90
N LYS A 345 6.70 -9.19 29.09
CA LYS A 345 6.38 -10.61 29.31
C LYS A 345 4.99 -11.01 28.78
N GLU A 346 4.18 -10.03 28.39
CA GLU A 346 2.81 -10.25 27.95
C GLU A 346 2.75 -10.51 26.44
N TYR A 347 2.04 -11.57 26.06
CA TYR A 347 1.75 -11.87 24.67
C TYR A 347 0.91 -10.74 24.06
N ARG A 348 1.46 -10.06 23.05
CA ARG A 348 0.76 -8.98 22.34
C ARG A 348 0.25 -9.53 21.01
N PRO A 349 -1.06 -9.75 20.84
CA PRO A 349 -1.61 -10.22 19.57
C PRO A 349 -1.52 -9.14 18.49
N LEU A 350 -1.89 -9.49 17.26
CA LEU A 350 -2.18 -8.48 16.24
C LEU A 350 -3.31 -7.56 16.72
N ILE A 351 -3.21 -6.28 16.37
CA ILE A 351 -4.27 -5.31 16.66
C ILE A 351 -5.56 -5.75 15.96
N SER A 352 -6.70 -5.48 16.59
CA SER A 352 -8.02 -5.83 16.06
C SER A 352 -8.31 -5.21 14.68
N GLY A 353 -7.67 -4.08 14.37
CA GLY A 353 -7.96 -3.23 13.22
C GLY A 353 -9.05 -2.21 13.55
N GLY A 354 -9.92 -1.95 12.60
CA GLY A 354 -11.02 -0.98 12.69
C GLY A 354 -10.95 0.09 11.61
N GLN A 355 -10.40 -0.26 10.44
CA GLN A 355 -10.33 0.57 9.25
C GLN A 355 -11.55 0.34 8.35
N TYR A 356 -12.06 -0.90 8.31
CA TYR A 356 -13.19 -1.29 7.46
C TYR A 356 -14.50 -1.38 8.23
N GLN A 357 -14.43 -1.64 9.54
CA GLN A 357 -15.58 -1.69 10.43
C GLN A 357 -15.27 -0.97 11.76
N TRP A 358 -16.23 -0.17 12.24
CA TRP A 358 -16.09 0.47 13.55
C TRP A 358 -15.79 -0.52 14.67
N ARG A 359 -14.74 -0.23 15.44
CA ARG A 359 -14.35 -0.92 16.67
C ARG A 359 -14.13 0.12 17.77
N ARG A 360 -14.37 -0.28 19.02
CA ARG A 360 -14.19 0.61 20.18
C ARG A 360 -12.74 1.05 20.35
N ASP A 361 -11.81 0.16 20.06
CA ASP A 361 -10.35 0.30 20.14
C ASP A 361 -9.69 0.60 18.78
N GLY A 362 -10.48 0.74 17.70
CA GLY A 362 -10.01 0.91 16.32
C GLY A 362 -9.89 2.37 15.85
N GLU A 363 -9.85 2.56 14.53
CA GLU A 363 -9.84 3.89 13.94
C GLU A 363 -11.13 4.65 14.26
N TYR A 364 -11.07 5.97 14.22
CA TYR A 364 -12.27 6.79 14.30
C TYR A 364 -13.16 6.58 13.06
N HIS A 365 -14.47 6.51 13.28
CA HIS A 365 -15.47 6.51 12.23
C HIS A 365 -16.46 7.65 12.47
N MET A 366 -16.76 8.42 11.43
CA MET A 366 -17.78 9.47 11.49
C MET A 366 -19.15 8.88 11.81
N HIS A 367 -19.46 7.68 11.30
CA HIS A 367 -20.69 6.95 11.60
C HIS A 367 -20.46 5.94 12.73
N ASN A 368 -20.32 6.44 13.95
CA ASN A 368 -20.20 5.59 15.14
C ASN A 368 -21.58 5.26 15.76
N PRO A 369 -21.72 4.15 16.51
CA PRO A 369 -23.00 3.71 17.07
C PRO A 369 -23.69 4.74 17.97
N LEU A 370 -22.91 5.54 18.71
CA LEU A 370 -23.45 6.58 19.59
C LEU A 370 -24.08 7.71 18.78
N ALA A 371 -23.39 8.22 17.75
CA ALA A 371 -23.93 9.25 16.87
C ALA A 371 -25.20 8.77 16.16
N ILE A 372 -25.22 7.52 15.67
CA ILE A 372 -26.39 6.93 15.01
C ILE A 372 -27.57 6.80 15.99
N ALA A 373 -27.33 6.30 17.19
CA ALA A 373 -28.39 6.15 18.20
C ALA A 373 -29.01 7.51 18.57
N LYS A 374 -28.18 8.55 18.74
CA LYS A 374 -28.64 9.92 19.04
C LYS A 374 -29.43 10.53 17.89
N LEU A 375 -28.98 10.34 16.65
CA LEU A 375 -29.72 10.76 15.47
C LEU A 375 -31.10 10.09 15.42
N GLN A 376 -31.15 8.76 15.58
CA GLN A 376 -32.39 7.98 15.53
C GLN A 376 -33.38 8.40 16.64
N GLU A 377 -32.89 8.59 17.87
CA GLU A 377 -33.73 9.06 18.98
C GLU A 377 -34.28 10.47 18.73
N ALA A 378 -33.42 11.40 18.27
CA ALA A 378 -33.79 12.78 18.02
C ALA A 378 -34.93 12.89 17.00
N VAL A 379 -34.83 12.18 15.86
CA VAL A 379 -35.84 12.24 14.80
C VAL A 379 -37.09 11.43 15.13
N LYS A 380 -36.96 10.28 15.82
CA LYS A 380 -38.11 9.43 16.15
C LYS A 380 -39.02 10.06 17.20
N TYR A 381 -38.46 10.73 18.20
CA TYR A 381 -39.20 11.33 19.31
C TYR A 381 -39.32 12.85 19.22
N ASN A 382 -38.85 13.44 18.11
CA ASN A 382 -38.83 14.89 17.89
C ASN A 382 -38.19 15.68 19.05
N ARG A 383 -37.02 15.22 19.51
CA ARG A 383 -36.32 15.76 20.69
C ARG A 383 -35.17 16.67 20.26
N ARG A 384 -35.39 17.98 20.36
CA ARG A 384 -34.39 19.00 19.96
C ARG A 384 -33.11 18.96 20.81
N ASN A 385 -33.22 18.66 22.10
CA ASN A 385 -32.05 18.48 22.98
C ASN A 385 -31.16 17.33 22.50
N VAL A 386 -31.76 16.19 22.15
CA VAL A 386 -31.01 15.01 21.63
C VAL A 386 -30.43 15.30 20.24
N TRP A 387 -31.12 16.09 19.42
CA TRP A 387 -30.56 16.60 18.16
C TRP A 387 -29.29 17.42 18.40
N ASN A 388 -29.29 18.31 19.39
CA ASN A 388 -28.10 19.09 19.73
C ASN A 388 -26.94 18.19 20.18
N GLU A 389 -27.21 17.17 21.01
CA GLU A 389 -26.19 16.17 21.39
C GLU A 389 -25.62 15.44 20.16
N PHE A 390 -26.47 15.04 19.20
CA PHE A 390 -26.02 14.45 17.95
C PHE A 390 -25.16 15.44 17.14
N THR A 391 -25.60 16.68 16.97
CA THR A 391 -24.84 17.68 16.21
C THR A 391 -23.51 17.99 16.86
N ASP A 392 -23.45 18.02 18.19
CA ASP A 392 -22.21 18.20 18.91
C ASP A 392 -21.29 17.01 18.67
N LEU A 393 -21.77 15.76 18.76
CA LEU A 393 -20.96 14.58 18.45
C LEU A 393 -20.45 14.56 17.00
N ALA A 394 -21.26 15.03 16.04
CA ALA A 394 -20.91 15.04 14.62
C ALA A 394 -20.01 16.21 14.21
N ASN A 395 -20.13 17.36 14.90
CA ASN A 395 -19.42 18.60 14.58
C ASN A 395 -18.27 18.92 15.54
N ASN A 396 -18.02 18.12 16.57
CA ASN A 396 -16.89 18.32 17.49
C ASN A 396 -15.56 17.88 16.83
N TYR A 397 -15.19 18.63 15.79
CA TYR A 397 -13.96 18.49 15.01
C TYR A 397 -12.70 18.85 15.83
N GLU A 398 -12.86 19.58 16.93
CA GLU A 398 -11.78 19.97 17.84
C GLU A 398 -11.10 18.77 18.52
N LYS A 399 -11.76 17.59 18.56
CA LYS A 399 -11.22 16.39 19.20
C LYS A 399 -10.74 15.31 18.24
N LYS A 400 -11.31 15.19 17.04
CA LYS A 400 -10.96 14.16 16.04
C LYS A 400 -11.24 14.65 14.62
N LEU A 401 -10.19 15.02 13.90
CA LEU A 401 -10.26 15.50 12.52
C LEU A 401 -10.39 14.29 11.58
N ALA A 402 -11.52 14.14 10.90
CA ALA A 402 -11.72 13.08 9.91
C ALA A 402 -11.70 13.60 8.47
N THR A 403 -12.12 14.85 8.25
CA THR A 403 -12.32 15.43 6.92
C THR A 403 -11.66 16.79 6.82
N LEU A 404 -11.30 17.21 5.60
CA LEU A 404 -10.69 18.51 5.34
C LEU A 404 -11.57 19.67 5.77
N ARG A 405 -12.90 19.57 5.63
CA ARG A 405 -13.84 20.60 6.09
C ARG A 405 -13.78 20.82 7.60
N GLY A 406 -13.35 19.81 8.38
CA GLY A 406 -13.16 19.93 9.82
C GLY A 406 -11.99 20.85 10.21
N LEU A 407 -11.07 21.13 9.28
CA LEU A 407 -9.98 22.10 9.45
C LEU A 407 -10.41 23.54 9.16
N LEU A 408 -11.63 23.74 8.64
CA LEU A 408 -12.12 25.05 8.22
C LEU A 408 -13.01 25.66 9.31
N GLY A 409 -12.78 26.94 9.59
CA GLY A 409 -13.62 27.75 10.48
C GLY A 409 -14.27 28.92 9.75
N PHE A 410 -15.43 29.36 10.22
CA PHE A 410 -16.11 30.54 9.67
C PHE A 410 -15.51 31.83 10.24
N LYS A 411 -15.08 32.74 9.36
CA LYS A 411 -14.66 34.09 9.78
C LYS A 411 -15.90 34.94 10.11
N LYS A 412 -16.01 35.39 11.36
CA LYS A 412 -17.08 36.27 11.84
C LYS A 412 -16.81 37.73 11.44
N THR A 413 -17.00 38.04 10.16
CA THR A 413 -16.72 39.37 9.58
C THR A 413 -17.94 40.29 9.52
N ARG A 414 -19.13 39.78 9.87
CA ARG A 414 -20.39 40.51 9.88
C ARG A 414 -21.06 40.35 11.24
N GLU A 415 -21.79 41.37 11.64
CA GLU A 415 -22.65 41.28 12.82
C GLU A 415 -23.73 40.20 12.60
N PRO A 416 -24.00 39.36 13.61
CA PRO A 416 -25.09 38.39 13.53
C PRO A 416 -26.42 39.09 13.29
N ILE A 417 -27.22 38.54 12.37
CA ILE A 417 -28.58 39.00 12.11
C ILE A 417 -29.60 38.18 12.92
N PRO A 418 -30.79 38.73 13.21
CA PRO A 418 -31.91 37.96 13.76
C PRO A 418 -32.27 36.76 12.87
N LEU A 419 -32.66 35.64 13.48
CA LEU A 419 -33.05 34.42 12.74
C LEU A 419 -34.24 34.66 11.80
N SER A 420 -35.11 35.62 12.11
CA SER A 420 -36.25 36.02 11.28
C SER A 420 -35.84 36.64 9.93
N GLU A 421 -34.60 37.11 9.79
CA GLU A 421 -34.06 37.66 8.54
C GLU A 421 -33.41 36.59 7.65
N VAL A 422 -33.24 35.36 8.17
CA VAL A 422 -32.69 34.23 7.42
C VAL A 422 -33.77 33.66 6.49
N GLU A 423 -33.36 33.11 5.34
CA GLU A 423 -34.28 32.48 4.40
C GLU A 423 -35.14 31.38 5.07
N PRO A 424 -36.41 31.22 4.66
CA PRO A 424 -37.33 30.30 5.32
C PRO A 424 -36.92 28.83 5.11
N ILE A 425 -37.31 27.95 6.04
CA ILE A 425 -36.90 26.54 6.05
C ILE A 425 -37.34 25.80 4.78
N GLU A 426 -38.48 26.19 4.19
CA GLU A 426 -39.03 25.62 2.96
C GLU A 426 -38.16 25.95 1.74
N ALA A 427 -37.40 27.04 1.77
CA ALA A 427 -36.42 27.37 0.73
C ALA A 427 -35.14 26.55 0.90
N ILE A 428 -34.69 26.35 2.15
CA ILE A 428 -33.49 25.58 2.49
C ILE A 428 -33.65 24.11 2.10
N PHE A 429 -34.78 23.49 2.44
CA PHE A 429 -35.04 22.06 2.19
C PHE A 429 -35.13 21.65 0.70
N LYS A 430 -35.13 22.61 -0.23
CA LYS A 430 -35.10 22.34 -1.67
C LYS A 430 -33.70 22.01 -2.22
N ARG A 431 -32.65 22.36 -1.47
CA ARG A 431 -31.25 22.12 -1.81
C ARG A 431 -30.77 20.86 -1.10
#